data_AF-F4YEG3-F1
#
_entry.id   AF-F4YEG3-F1
#
_cell.length_a   1.000
_cell.length_b   1.000
_cell.length_c   1.000
_cell.angle_alpha   90.00
_cell.angle_beta   90.00
_cell.angle_gamma   90.00
#
_symmetry.space_group_name_H-M   'P 1'
#
loop_
_entity.id
_entity.type
_entity.pdbx_description
1 polymer ?
#
loop_
_entity_poly.entity_id
_entity_poly.type
_entity_poly.pdbx_seq_one_letter_code
_entity_poly.pdbx_strand_id
1 'polypeptide(L)'
;YLGALYYIYVLNDKDLSKGAEYKTGAGVERPDWFPWSGWRPQANLAESGWKDNIHMALLGDPYYHDQLLYWGSVQRGDWPRPGLSPGHTGELQSEGYWMVSLQGEKEPSQCPDCVVSAPGTKTLLSEKDSFIIFFVGNTINFFYPPDHFLHSISVRRLKETQDGFKFLTDQSYIDVLPEFRDSYPIKYVYAFESNHFIYFLTVQRETLDAQTFHTRII
;
A
#
# COMPACT_ATOMS: atom_id res chain seq x y z
N TYR A 1 11.08 -13.82 -0.59
CA TYR A 1 10.16 -13.28 -1.61
C TYR A 1 10.78 -12.07 -2.27
N LEU A 2 10.52 -11.87 -3.56
CA LEU A 2 11.00 -10.72 -4.33
C LEU A 2 9.83 -10.08 -5.08
N GLY A 3 9.50 -8.84 -4.73
CA GLY A 3 8.55 -8.02 -5.47
C GLY A 3 9.21 -7.39 -6.69
N ALA A 4 8.69 -7.66 -7.88
CA ALA A 4 9.20 -7.16 -9.15
C ALA A 4 8.06 -6.56 -9.98
N LEU A 5 8.42 -5.94 -11.10
CA LEU A 5 7.44 -5.43 -12.06
C LEU A 5 6.59 -6.60 -12.59
N TYR A 6 5.27 -6.53 -12.40
CA TYR A 6 4.27 -7.54 -12.78
C TYR A 6 4.39 -8.93 -12.13
N TYR A 7 5.35 -9.16 -11.24
CA TYR A 7 5.62 -10.48 -10.67
C TYR A 7 6.02 -10.41 -9.20
N ILE A 8 5.65 -11.44 -8.45
CA ILE A 8 6.26 -11.76 -7.16
C ILE A 8 6.94 -13.12 -7.31
N TYR A 9 8.23 -13.17 -7.00
CA TYR A 9 9.01 -14.40 -7.04
C TYR A 9 9.20 -14.97 -5.63
N VAL A 10 9.05 -16.28 -5.52
CA VAL A 10 9.44 -17.05 -4.34
C VAL A 10 10.77 -17.70 -4.65
N LEU A 11 11.77 -17.33 -3.87
CA LEU A 11 13.14 -17.80 -4.00
C LEU A 11 13.46 -18.73 -2.85
N ASN A 12 14.23 -19.77 -3.12
CA ASN A 12 14.82 -20.63 -2.10
C ASN A 12 15.85 -19.84 -1.30
N ASP A 13 15.85 -20.01 0.02
CA ASP A 13 16.72 -19.29 0.95
C ASP A 13 18.20 -19.73 0.88
N LYS A 14 18.48 -20.95 0.39
CA LYS A 14 19.84 -21.52 0.34
C LYS A 14 20.61 -21.15 -0.92
N ASP A 15 19.94 -21.16 -2.07
CA ASP A 15 20.60 -21.02 -3.38
C ASP A 15 19.99 -19.93 -4.27
N LEU A 16 18.97 -19.22 -3.78
CA LEU A 16 18.22 -18.18 -4.50
C LEU A 16 17.57 -18.68 -5.81
N SER A 17 17.45 -19.99 -5.98
CA SER A 17 16.73 -20.57 -7.11
C SER A 17 15.25 -20.19 -7.04
N LYS A 18 14.64 -19.97 -8.21
CA LYS A 18 13.21 -19.65 -8.31
C LYS A 18 12.38 -20.89 -8.01
N GLY A 19 11.68 -20.88 -6.88
CA GLY A 19 10.72 -21.93 -6.50
C GLY A 19 9.37 -21.73 -7.16
N ALA A 20 8.80 -20.52 -7.06
CA ALA A 20 7.52 -20.18 -7.65
C ALA A 20 7.48 -18.72 -8.16
N GLU A 21 6.50 -18.40 -9.00
CA GLU A 21 6.23 -17.04 -9.43
C GLU A 21 4.72 -16.76 -9.46
N TYR A 22 4.36 -15.53 -9.14
CA TYR A 22 2.99 -15.05 -9.16
C TYR A 22 2.90 -13.84 -10.06
N LYS A 23 2.05 -13.89 -11.08
CA LYS A 23 1.85 -12.77 -12.00
C LYS A 23 0.87 -11.77 -11.37
N THR A 24 1.37 -10.60 -10.99
CA THR A 24 0.55 -9.46 -10.53
C THR A 24 -0.04 -8.67 -11.70
N GLY A 25 0.52 -8.80 -12.90
CA GLY A 25 -0.03 -8.29 -14.17
C GLY A 25 0.03 -6.77 -14.31
N ALA A 26 -0.18 -6.27 -15.53
CA ALA A 26 -0.38 -4.84 -15.79
C ALA A 26 -1.79 -4.42 -15.34
N GLY A 27 -1.90 -3.26 -14.67
CA GLY A 27 -3.19 -2.72 -14.26
C GLY A 27 -3.81 -1.90 -15.39
N VAL A 28 -5.08 -2.13 -15.70
CA VAL A 28 -5.86 -1.16 -16.47
C VAL A 28 -6.44 -0.18 -15.46
N GLU A 29 -6.01 1.07 -15.52
CA GLU A 29 -6.67 2.13 -14.75
C GLU A 29 -7.75 2.78 -15.62
N ARG A 30 -8.93 2.97 -15.04
CA ARG A 30 -9.99 3.75 -15.65
C ARG A 30 -10.61 4.68 -14.62
N PRO A 31 -11.12 5.86 -15.03
CA PRO A 31 -11.84 6.77 -14.15
C PRO A 31 -13.09 6.14 -13.51
N ASP A 32 -13.75 5.24 -14.24
CA ASP A 32 -15.01 4.56 -13.89
C ASP A 32 -14.80 3.17 -13.23
N TRP A 33 -13.55 2.73 -13.09
CA TRP A 33 -13.24 1.41 -12.55
C TRP A 33 -13.10 1.45 -11.03
N PHE A 34 -14.01 0.75 -10.37
CA PHE A 34 -13.93 0.44 -8.95
C PHE A 34 -13.28 -0.93 -8.73
N PRO A 35 -12.44 -1.10 -7.69
CA PRO A 35 -11.71 -2.35 -7.42
C PRO A 35 -12.58 -3.62 -7.38
N TRP A 36 -13.88 -3.48 -7.12
CA TRP A 36 -14.86 -4.57 -6.96
C TRP A 36 -15.47 -5.07 -8.27
N SER A 37 -15.26 -4.34 -9.37
CA SER A 37 -15.72 -4.78 -10.69
C SER A 37 -14.76 -5.83 -11.22
N GLY A 38 -15.08 -7.10 -10.94
CA GLY A 38 -14.26 -8.26 -11.28
C GLY A 38 -13.65 -8.18 -12.68
N TRP A 39 -12.43 -8.70 -12.80
CA TRP A 39 -11.61 -8.65 -14.01
C TRP A 39 -12.40 -9.09 -15.25
N ARG A 40 -12.83 -8.15 -16.09
CA ARG A 40 -13.32 -8.43 -17.45
C ARG A 40 -12.54 -7.56 -18.43
N PRO A 41 -11.77 -8.16 -19.35
CA PRO A 41 -11.02 -7.41 -20.35
C PRO A 41 -12.02 -6.85 -21.38
N GLN A 42 -12.46 -5.62 -21.18
CA GLN A 42 -13.11 -4.85 -22.25
C GLN A 42 -12.13 -3.80 -22.76
N ALA A 43 -11.09 -4.24 -23.46
CA ALA A 43 -9.98 -3.42 -23.97
C ALA A 43 -10.37 -2.33 -25.00
N ASN A 44 -11.66 -2.03 -25.18
CA ASN A 44 -12.19 -1.23 -26.29
C ASN A 44 -12.67 0.18 -25.87
N LEU A 45 -12.25 0.69 -24.71
CA LEU A 45 -12.59 2.06 -24.28
C LEU A 45 -11.39 2.99 -24.46
N ALA A 46 -11.63 4.11 -25.15
CA ALA A 46 -10.63 5.08 -25.59
C ALA A 46 -9.83 5.75 -24.45
N GLU A 47 -10.25 5.60 -23.20
CA GLU A 47 -9.62 6.20 -22.01
C GLU A 47 -8.92 5.18 -21.09
N SER A 48 -8.86 3.90 -21.49
CA SER A 48 -8.19 2.87 -20.69
C SER A 48 -6.67 2.85 -20.96
N GLY A 49 -5.89 3.35 -20.01
CA GLY A 49 -4.44 3.33 -20.04
C GLY A 49 -3.89 2.09 -19.33
N TRP A 50 -3.08 1.29 -20.03
CA TRP A 50 -2.28 0.26 -19.37
C TRP A 50 -1.21 0.94 -18.53
N LYS A 51 -1.15 0.58 -17.24
CA LYS A 51 -0.11 1.03 -16.32
C LYS A 51 0.68 -0.12 -15.74
N ASP A 52 1.95 0.18 -15.54
CA ASP A 52 2.93 -0.71 -14.95
C ASP A 52 2.61 -0.93 -13.47
N ASN A 53 2.46 -2.19 -13.07
CA ASN A 53 2.24 -2.57 -11.67
C ASN A 53 3.57 -2.70 -10.96
N ILE A 54 3.99 -1.59 -10.34
CA ILE A 54 5.22 -1.49 -9.58
C ILE A 54 4.93 -1.93 -8.16
N HIS A 55 5.76 -2.83 -7.65
CA HIS A 55 5.69 -3.27 -6.27
C HIS A 55 6.02 -2.13 -5.30
N MET A 56 5.09 -1.79 -4.40
CA MET A 56 5.25 -0.71 -3.42
C MET A 56 5.51 -1.22 -2.00
N ALA A 57 4.85 -2.30 -1.58
CA ALA A 57 5.06 -2.90 -0.27
C ALA A 57 4.89 -4.43 -0.30
N LEU A 58 5.81 -5.15 0.37
CA LEU A 58 5.74 -6.59 0.66
C LEU A 58 5.92 -6.76 2.15
N LEU A 59 4.94 -7.34 2.83
CA LEU A 59 4.99 -7.54 4.27
C LEU A 59 4.54 -8.97 4.59
N GLY A 60 5.25 -9.64 5.49
CA GLY A 60 4.75 -10.87 6.10
C GLY A 60 3.88 -10.51 7.31
N ASP A 61 2.68 -11.06 7.39
CA ASP A 61 1.82 -11.02 8.57
C ASP A 61 2.24 -12.16 9.53
N PRO A 62 2.84 -11.84 10.68
CA PRO A 62 3.28 -12.86 11.65
C PRO A 62 2.16 -13.35 12.58
N TYR A 63 0.97 -12.75 12.57
CA TYR A 63 -0.05 -12.95 13.62
C TYR A 63 -1.25 -13.77 13.15
N TYR A 64 -1.84 -13.44 11.99
CA TYR A 64 -3.09 -14.09 11.55
C TYR A 64 -2.91 -15.16 10.44
N HIS A 65 -1.83 -15.94 10.43
CA HIS A 65 -1.57 -17.15 9.59
C HIS A 65 -0.39 -17.05 8.59
N ASP A 66 0.71 -16.37 8.93
CA ASP A 66 1.93 -16.33 8.10
C ASP A 66 1.68 -15.93 6.64
N GLN A 67 0.81 -14.93 6.43
CA GLN A 67 0.38 -14.49 5.11
C GLN A 67 1.33 -13.45 4.52
N LEU A 68 1.53 -13.48 3.21
CA LEU A 68 2.26 -12.44 2.48
C LEU A 68 1.31 -11.34 1.98
N LEU A 69 1.37 -10.16 2.56
CA LEU A 69 0.61 -9.00 2.12
C LEU A 69 1.41 -8.21 1.06
N TYR A 70 0.76 -7.91 -0.06
CA TYR A 70 1.37 -7.23 -1.22
C TYR A 70 0.56 -6.02 -1.66
N TRP A 71 1.21 -4.90 -1.92
CA TRP A 71 0.60 -3.73 -2.58
C TRP A 71 1.38 -3.29 -3.81
N GLY A 72 0.64 -3.01 -4.88
CA GLY A 72 1.14 -2.48 -6.15
C GLY A 72 0.77 -1.01 -6.38
N SER A 73 1.42 -0.37 -7.35
CA SER A 73 1.20 1.05 -7.71
C SER A 73 -0.08 1.32 -8.50
N VAL A 74 -0.67 0.29 -9.09
CA VAL A 74 -1.92 0.37 -9.85
C VAL A 74 -3.12 0.05 -8.95
N GLN A 75 -4.34 0.28 -9.45
CA GLN A 75 -5.57 0.00 -8.72
C GLN A 75 -5.67 0.76 -7.40
N ARG A 76 -5.27 2.05 -7.43
CA ARG A 76 -5.35 2.97 -6.29
C ARG A 76 -4.52 2.53 -5.07
N GLY A 77 -3.61 1.57 -5.22
CA GLY A 77 -2.89 1.05 -4.05
C GLY A 77 -3.82 0.44 -2.99
N ASP A 78 -5.05 0.09 -3.38
CA ASP A 78 -6.14 -0.35 -2.50
C ASP A 78 -5.99 -1.81 -2.06
N TRP A 79 -5.03 -2.52 -2.65
CA TRP A 79 -5.19 -3.96 -2.79
C TRP A 79 -4.06 -4.77 -2.19
N PRO A 80 -4.21 -5.22 -0.95
CA PRO A 80 -3.62 -6.47 -0.54
C PRO A 80 -4.45 -7.63 -1.08
N ARG A 81 -3.84 -8.48 -1.90
CA ARG A 81 -4.25 -9.89 -1.95
C ARG A 81 -3.78 -10.47 -0.61
N PRO A 82 -4.65 -11.04 0.24
CA PRO A 82 -4.19 -11.88 1.33
C PRO A 82 -3.32 -12.96 0.70
N GLY A 83 -2.15 -13.08 1.29
CA GLY A 83 -1.11 -13.95 0.78
C GLY A 83 -1.58 -15.38 0.85
N LEU A 84 -1.44 -16.07 -0.28
CA LEU A 84 -0.45 -17.12 -0.40
C LEU A 84 -0.03 -17.75 0.94
N SER A 85 -0.85 -18.68 1.45
CA SER A 85 -0.41 -19.55 2.54
C SER A 85 0.81 -20.35 2.06
N PRO A 86 1.92 -20.40 2.83
CA PRO A 86 2.98 -21.35 2.55
C PRO A 86 2.42 -22.75 2.75
N GLY A 87 2.12 -23.47 1.65
CA GLY A 87 2.02 -24.92 1.75
C GLY A 87 3.32 -25.48 2.30
N HIS A 88 3.29 -26.65 2.97
CA HIS A 88 4.47 -27.35 3.50
C HIS A 88 5.59 -27.66 2.47
N THR A 89 5.42 -27.25 1.21
CA THR A 89 6.29 -27.47 0.06
C THR A 89 6.67 -26.19 -0.71
N GLY A 90 6.35 -24.98 -0.22
CA GLY A 90 6.69 -23.74 -0.93
C GLY A 90 5.81 -23.45 -2.16
N GLU A 91 4.67 -24.13 -2.26
CA GLU A 91 3.63 -23.81 -3.23
C GLU A 91 2.73 -22.67 -2.72
N LEU A 92 2.65 -21.62 -3.53
CA LEU A 92 1.66 -20.55 -3.42
C LEU A 92 0.27 -21.12 -3.75
N GLN A 93 -0.63 -21.25 -2.77
CA GLN A 93 -2.03 -21.52 -3.09
C GLN A 93 -2.67 -20.28 -3.73
N SER A 94 -3.32 -20.46 -4.88
CA SER A 94 -3.88 -19.38 -5.71
C SER A 94 -5.20 -18.80 -5.18
N GLU A 95 -5.50 -18.94 -3.89
CA GLU A 95 -6.69 -18.33 -3.28
C GLU A 95 -6.30 -16.96 -2.69
N GLY A 96 -5.98 -16.02 -3.57
CA GLY A 96 -5.94 -14.61 -3.16
C GLY A 96 -7.37 -14.16 -2.90
N TYR A 97 -7.78 -14.06 -1.64
CA TYR A 97 -9.03 -13.39 -1.30
C TYR A 97 -8.91 -11.88 -1.61
N TRP A 98 -10.00 -11.14 -1.56
CA TRP A 98 -9.98 -9.70 -1.79
C TRP A 98 -10.22 -9.02 -0.46
N MET A 99 -9.30 -8.14 -0.03
CA MET A 99 -9.54 -7.30 1.15
C MET A 99 -10.22 -6.02 0.67
N VAL A 100 -11.53 -6.04 0.45
CA VAL A 100 -12.29 -4.78 0.45
C VAL A 100 -13.54 -4.90 1.28
N SER A 101 -13.64 -4.07 2.30
CA SER A 101 -14.89 -3.90 3.00
C SER A 101 -15.74 -2.92 2.20
N LEU A 102 -16.95 -3.29 1.80
CA LEU A 102 -17.93 -2.44 1.09
C LEU A 102 -18.39 -1.20 1.90
N GLN A 103 -17.67 -0.84 2.96
CA GLN A 103 -17.98 0.26 3.87
C GLN A 103 -17.56 1.65 3.38
N GLY A 104 -17.04 1.76 2.15
CA GLY A 104 -16.93 3.04 1.43
C GLY A 104 -18.26 3.76 1.20
N GLU A 105 -19.41 3.13 1.54
CA GLU A 105 -20.72 3.76 1.42
C GLU A 105 -21.08 4.73 2.56
N LYS A 106 -20.31 4.81 3.65
CA LYS A 106 -20.68 5.67 4.82
C LYS A 106 -19.96 7.01 4.88
N GLU A 107 -18.79 7.16 4.26
CA GLU A 107 -18.08 8.44 4.22
C GLU A 107 -17.17 8.50 2.97
N PRO A 108 -17.67 9.07 1.85
CA PRO A 108 -16.96 9.02 0.55
C PRO A 108 -15.62 9.77 0.54
N SER A 109 -15.32 10.56 1.58
CA SER A 109 -14.07 11.32 1.71
C SER A 109 -12.90 10.53 2.31
N GLN A 110 -13.13 9.32 2.84
CA GLN A 110 -12.08 8.49 3.44
C GLN A 110 -11.94 7.15 2.72
N CYS A 111 -10.70 6.74 2.48
CA CYS A 111 -10.37 5.43 1.94
C CYS A 111 -9.29 4.74 2.80
N PRO A 112 -9.71 4.03 3.85
CA PRO A 112 -8.78 3.27 4.70
C PRO A 112 -8.03 2.16 3.96
N ASP A 113 -8.62 1.63 2.90
CA ASP A 113 -8.04 0.56 2.10
C ASP A 113 -7.01 1.07 1.08
N CYS A 114 -7.01 2.37 0.78
CA CYS A 114 -6.01 3.06 -0.05
C CYS A 114 -4.69 3.18 0.72
N VAL A 115 -3.82 2.17 0.63
CA VAL A 115 -2.59 2.10 1.42
C VAL A 115 -1.43 2.82 0.74
N VAL A 116 -1.15 2.48 -0.52
CA VAL A 116 0.10 2.87 -1.17
C VAL A 116 -0.08 3.96 -2.23
N SER A 117 0.89 4.85 -2.29
CA SER A 117 1.04 5.91 -3.28
C SER A 117 2.12 5.56 -4.32
N ALA A 118 1.78 5.66 -5.60
CA ALA A 118 2.70 5.38 -6.71
C ALA A 118 4.00 6.23 -6.71
N PRO A 119 3.98 7.56 -6.41
CA PRO A 119 5.20 8.35 -6.22
C PRO A 119 6.18 7.82 -5.17
N GLY A 120 5.69 7.10 -4.16
CA GLY A 120 6.54 6.51 -3.13
C GLY A 120 5.77 6.20 -1.86
N THR A 121 6.03 5.03 -1.29
CA THR A 121 5.42 4.59 -0.02
C THR A 121 6.47 3.92 0.86
N LYS A 122 6.36 4.13 2.18
CA LYS A 122 6.98 3.29 3.21
C LYS A 122 5.93 2.80 4.18
N THR A 123 5.93 1.50 4.42
CA THR A 123 5.05 0.84 5.36
C THR A 123 5.88 0.20 6.47
N LEU A 124 5.32 0.20 7.68
CA LEU A 124 5.81 -0.54 8.83
C LEU A 124 4.64 -1.28 9.46
N LEU A 125 4.82 -2.57 9.65
CA LEU A 125 3.89 -3.45 10.35
C LEU A 125 4.29 -3.53 11.82
N SER A 126 3.32 -3.41 12.73
CA SER A 126 3.54 -3.61 14.16
C SER A 126 2.32 -4.30 14.77
N GLU A 127 2.57 -5.25 15.67
CA GLU A 127 1.52 -5.90 16.46
C GLU A 127 1.32 -5.12 17.76
N LYS A 128 0.11 -4.59 17.97
CA LYS A 128 -0.27 -3.88 19.20
C LYS A 128 -1.67 -4.29 19.64
N ASP A 129 -1.82 -4.62 20.92
CA ASP A 129 -3.10 -4.96 21.54
C ASP A 129 -3.89 -6.05 20.78
N SER A 130 -3.19 -7.10 20.32
CA SER A 130 -3.74 -8.19 19.50
C SER A 130 -4.26 -7.77 18.12
N PHE A 131 -3.85 -6.59 17.65
CA PHE A 131 -4.16 -6.08 16.32
C PHE A 131 -2.91 -5.81 15.52
N ILE A 132 -3.03 -6.03 14.22
CA ILE A 132 -2.01 -5.60 13.27
C ILE A 132 -2.28 -4.13 12.93
N ILE A 133 -1.29 -3.31 13.23
CA ILE A 133 -1.29 -1.89 12.98
C ILE A 133 -0.30 -1.59 11.86
N PHE A 134 -0.78 -0.84 10.88
CA PHE A 134 -0.02 -0.37 9.73
C PHE A 134 0.30 1.10 9.92
N PHE A 135 1.59 1.40 9.95
CA PHE A 135 2.10 2.76 9.84
C PHE A 135 2.56 2.98 8.41
N VAL A 136 2.06 4.03 7.77
CA VAL A 136 2.24 4.26 6.34
C VAL A 136 2.63 5.70 6.08
N GLY A 137 3.74 5.91 5.37
CA GLY A 137 4.18 7.19 4.85
C GLY A 137 4.12 7.22 3.33
N ASN A 138 3.30 8.09 2.75
CA ASN A 138 3.10 8.25 1.31
C ASN A 138 3.61 9.60 0.81
N THR A 139 4.30 9.57 -0.34
CA THR A 139 4.63 10.78 -1.10
C THR A 139 3.39 11.20 -1.91
N ILE A 140 2.69 12.24 -1.47
CA ILE A 140 1.45 12.69 -2.14
C ILE A 140 1.70 13.82 -3.15
N ASN A 141 0.85 13.91 -4.17
CA ASN A 141 0.79 14.99 -5.17
C ASN A 141 -0.68 15.42 -5.37
N PHE A 142 -0.95 16.41 -6.22
CA PHE A 142 -2.32 16.90 -6.48
C PHE A 142 -3.18 15.96 -7.35
N PHE A 143 -2.58 14.97 -8.03
CA PHE A 143 -3.23 14.13 -9.05
C PHE A 143 -4.11 13.00 -8.50
N TYR A 144 -4.73 13.16 -7.33
CA TYR A 144 -5.61 12.14 -6.78
C TYR A 144 -7.09 12.42 -7.10
N PRO A 145 -7.83 11.44 -7.67
CA PRO A 145 -9.26 11.59 -7.89
C PRO A 145 -10.02 11.74 -6.56
N PRO A 146 -11.20 12.37 -6.56
CA PRO A 146 -11.94 12.73 -5.34
C PRO A 146 -12.27 11.53 -4.44
N ASP A 147 -12.41 10.34 -5.02
CA ASP A 147 -12.72 9.10 -4.29
C ASP A 147 -11.46 8.30 -3.87
N HIS A 148 -10.29 8.92 -3.96
CA HIS A 148 -9.00 8.27 -3.68
C HIS A 148 -8.11 9.20 -2.84
N PHE A 149 -8.45 9.35 -1.57
CA PHE A 149 -7.63 10.11 -0.63
C PHE A 149 -6.54 9.23 0.00
N LEU A 150 -5.29 9.53 -0.37
CA LEU A 150 -4.12 9.00 0.32
C LEU A 150 -3.62 10.00 1.36
N HIS A 151 -3.24 9.48 2.53
CA HIS A 151 -2.68 10.27 3.60
C HIS A 151 -1.14 10.31 3.56
N SER A 152 -0.54 11.45 3.91
CA SER A 152 0.93 11.63 3.92
C SER A 152 1.59 10.74 4.95
N ILE A 153 1.09 10.75 6.19
CA ILE A 153 1.41 9.75 7.21
C ILE A 153 0.13 9.28 7.88
N SER A 154 -0.01 7.98 8.09
CA SER A 154 -1.21 7.41 8.70
C SER A 154 -0.91 6.16 9.52
N VAL A 155 -1.78 5.92 10.50
CA VAL A 155 -1.88 4.68 11.26
C VAL A 155 -3.25 4.06 10.98
N ARG A 156 -3.28 2.80 10.58
CA ARG A 156 -4.53 2.08 10.31
C ARG A 156 -4.48 0.68 10.86
N ARG A 157 -5.61 0.20 11.36
CA ARG A 157 -5.73 -1.15 11.91
C ARG A 157 -6.32 -2.09 10.86
N LEU A 158 -5.73 -3.27 10.70
CA LEU A 158 -6.35 -4.36 9.94
C LEU A 158 -7.58 -4.89 10.70
N LYS A 159 -8.69 -5.07 10.01
CA LYS A 159 -9.90 -5.67 10.59
C LYS A 159 -9.63 -7.15 10.88
N GLU A 160 -10.20 -7.68 11.96
CA GLU A 160 -10.06 -9.11 12.32
C GLU A 160 -10.64 -10.03 11.25
N THR A 161 -11.63 -9.54 10.50
CA THR A 161 -12.21 -10.19 9.31
C THR A 161 -11.25 -10.28 8.13
N GLN A 162 -10.08 -9.62 8.18
CA GLN A 162 -9.10 -9.56 7.10
C GLN A 162 -9.72 -9.14 5.75
N ASP A 163 -10.72 -8.28 5.80
CA ASP A 163 -11.42 -7.75 4.62
C ASP A 163 -11.07 -6.28 4.35
N GLY A 164 -10.20 -5.67 5.16
CA GLY A 164 -9.75 -4.29 4.95
C GLY A 164 -9.24 -3.62 6.22
N PHE A 165 -9.08 -2.30 6.12
CA PHE A 165 -8.53 -1.45 7.16
C PHE A 165 -9.59 -0.53 7.77
N LYS A 166 -9.23 0.06 8.91
CA LYS A 166 -9.97 1.17 9.50
C LYS A 166 -9.02 2.18 10.14
N PHE A 167 -9.34 3.46 9.99
CA PHE A 167 -8.83 4.50 10.88
C PHE A 167 -9.59 4.42 12.20
N LEU A 168 -8.89 4.57 13.32
CA LEU A 168 -9.53 4.54 14.63
C LEU A 168 -10.16 5.90 14.97
N THR A 169 -9.53 6.97 14.50
CA THR A 169 -9.90 8.37 14.76
C THR A 169 -9.47 9.25 13.57
N ASP A 170 -9.94 10.49 13.54
CA ASP A 170 -9.45 11.56 12.64
C ASP A 170 -7.99 11.95 12.91
N GLN A 171 -7.48 11.66 14.10
CA GLN A 171 -6.06 11.80 14.47
C GLN A 171 -5.18 10.65 13.96
N SER A 172 -5.76 9.67 13.26
CA SER A 172 -5.03 8.53 12.72
C SER A 172 -4.22 8.88 11.46
N TYR A 173 -4.26 10.13 10.99
CA TYR A 173 -3.48 10.60 9.84
C TYR A 173 -3.08 12.06 9.99
N ILE A 174 -1.98 12.42 9.34
CA ILE A 174 -1.50 13.80 9.23
C ILE A 174 -1.11 14.03 7.77
N ASP A 175 -1.65 15.09 7.17
CA ASP A 175 -1.50 15.37 5.75
C ASP A 175 -0.81 16.70 5.48
N VAL A 176 -0.05 16.73 4.38
CA VAL A 176 0.35 17.98 3.75
C VAL A 176 -0.91 18.67 3.22
N LEU A 177 -1.06 19.96 3.56
CA LEU A 177 -2.19 20.76 3.11
C LEU A 177 -2.30 20.73 1.57
N PRO A 178 -3.53 20.75 1.02
CA PRO A 178 -3.76 20.63 -0.42
C PRO A 178 -2.90 21.56 -1.28
N GLU A 179 -2.71 22.81 -0.87
CA GLU A 179 -1.90 23.82 -1.55
C GLU A 179 -0.39 23.54 -1.59
N PHE A 180 0.11 22.63 -0.74
CA PHE A 180 1.54 22.29 -0.66
C PHE A 180 1.89 20.90 -1.22
N ARG A 181 0.91 20.11 -1.69
CA ARG A 181 1.14 18.72 -2.13
C ARG A 181 2.18 18.60 -3.24
N ASP A 182 2.18 19.53 -4.20
CA ASP A 182 3.15 19.49 -5.32
C ASP A 182 4.43 20.25 -5.02
N SER A 183 4.37 21.30 -4.20
CA SER A 183 5.52 22.17 -3.90
C SER A 183 6.39 21.64 -2.76
N TYR A 184 5.82 20.83 -1.86
CA TYR A 184 6.49 20.29 -0.68
C TYR A 184 6.47 18.74 -0.68
N PRO A 185 7.23 18.08 -1.56
CA PRO A 185 7.30 16.62 -1.59
C PRO A 185 8.02 16.09 -0.35
N ILE A 186 7.44 15.06 0.27
CA ILE A 186 8.04 14.34 1.40
C ILE A 186 8.35 12.91 0.94
N LYS A 187 9.64 12.57 0.87
CA LYS A 187 10.08 11.21 0.57
C LYS A 187 10.32 10.44 1.87
N TYR A 188 9.61 9.35 2.06
CA TYR A 188 9.83 8.43 3.18
C TYR A 188 10.93 7.44 2.80
N VAL A 189 12.05 7.48 3.51
CA VAL A 189 13.25 6.67 3.21
C VAL A 189 13.22 5.36 3.98
N TYR A 190 12.89 5.42 5.28
CA TYR A 190 12.92 4.27 6.17
C TYR A 190 11.89 4.42 7.29
N ALA A 191 11.46 3.30 7.85
CA ALA A 191 10.56 3.25 8.98
C ALA A 191 10.96 2.09 9.91
N PHE A 192 10.90 2.30 11.22
CA PHE A 192 11.23 1.27 12.21
C PHE A 192 10.53 1.54 13.55
N GLU A 193 10.40 0.50 14.36
CA GLU A 193 9.92 0.59 15.73
C GLU A 193 11.10 0.43 16.70
N SER A 194 11.19 1.28 17.71
CA SER A 194 12.18 1.17 18.78
C SER A 194 11.67 1.83 20.05
N ASN A 195 11.96 1.25 21.23
CA ASN A 195 11.58 1.80 22.53
C ASN A 195 10.09 2.21 22.63
N HIS A 196 9.19 1.41 22.05
CA HIS A 196 7.74 1.67 21.97
C HIS A 196 7.30 2.84 21.08
N PHE A 197 8.21 3.45 20.33
CA PHE A 197 7.93 4.50 19.36
C PHE A 197 8.10 4.01 17.93
N ILE A 198 7.34 4.62 17.03
CA ILE A 198 7.45 4.43 15.59
C ILE A 198 8.21 5.62 15.02
N TYR A 199 9.22 5.34 14.21
CA TYR A 199 10.06 6.34 13.60
C TYR A 199 9.95 6.29 12.08
N PHE A 200 9.89 7.45 11.46
CA PHE A 200 10.06 7.60 10.01
C PHE A 200 11.24 8.52 9.71
N LEU A 201 12.12 8.07 8.81
CA LEU A 201 13.18 8.91 8.24
C LEU A 201 12.69 9.47 6.91
N THR A 202 12.67 10.80 6.80
CA THR A 202 12.16 11.49 5.62
C THR A 202 13.21 12.39 5.00
N VAL A 203 13.06 12.67 3.70
CA VAL A 203 13.74 13.76 2.99
C VAL A 203 12.66 14.73 2.50
N GLN A 204 12.78 15.99 2.89
CA GLN A 204 11.82 17.05 2.59
C GLN A 204 12.53 18.42 2.52
N ARG A 205 11.84 19.47 2.05
CA ARG A 205 12.41 20.82 2.05
C ARG A 205 12.60 21.34 3.48
N GLU A 206 13.60 22.18 3.70
CA GLU A 206 13.89 22.74 5.02
C GLU A 206 12.72 23.56 5.57
N THR A 207 12.13 24.40 4.72
CA THR A 207 10.91 25.18 4.95
C THR A 207 10.01 25.07 3.72
N LEU A 208 8.79 25.61 3.77
CA LEU A 208 7.83 25.56 2.66
C LEU A 208 8.38 26.19 1.36
N ASP A 209 9.20 27.23 1.48
CA ASP A 209 9.77 28.04 0.41
C ASP A 209 11.26 27.75 0.12
N ALA A 210 11.93 26.95 0.96
CA ALA A 210 13.34 26.62 0.80
C ALA A 210 13.59 25.86 -0.52
N GLN A 211 14.69 26.18 -1.21
CA GLN A 211 15.18 25.42 -2.36
C GLN A 211 16.08 24.25 -1.98
N THR A 212 16.43 24.15 -0.69
CA THR A 212 17.28 23.10 -0.13
C THR A 212 16.46 22.02 0.57
N PHE A 213 17.02 20.81 0.63
CA PHE A 213 16.42 19.64 1.26
C PHE A 213 17.25 19.17 2.44
N HIS A 214 16.59 18.61 3.44
CA HIS A 214 17.25 17.97 4.57
C HIS A 214 16.57 16.65 4.94
N THR A 215 17.21 15.92 5.86
CA THR A 215 16.64 14.70 6.43
C THR A 215 15.99 15.02 7.77
N ARG A 216 14.79 14.49 8.01
CA ARG A 216 14.13 14.54 9.33
C ARG A 216 13.91 13.14 9.87
N ILE A 217 13.84 13.06 11.20
CA ILE A 217 13.25 11.95 11.92
C ILE A 217 11.90 12.42 12.47
N ILE A 218 10.86 11.67 12.15
CA ILE A 218 9.52 11.79 12.73
C ILE A 218 9.42 10.73 13.81
#